data_AF-A0A7V5V6I2-F1
#
_entry.id   AF-A0A7V5V6I2-F1
#
_cell.length_a   1.000
_cell.length_b   1.000
_cell.length_c   1.000
_cell.angle_alpha   90.00
_cell.angle_beta   90.00
_cell.angle_gamma   90.00
#
_symmetry.space_group_name_H-M   'P 1'
#
loop_
_entity.id
_entity.type
_entity.pdbx_description
1 polymer ?
#
loop_
_entity_poly.entity_id
_entity_poly.type
_entity_poly.pdbx_seq_one_letter_code
_entity_poly.pdbx_strand_id
1 'polypeptide(L)'
;MYELTWITNQLAGGRAPMSYEELASIKEQGIDAIVNLCGEFTDLHKIEEEAGFEVYYLPTPDEQVPALQDMEKALEWLDEAIYLGRKVLVHCRHGHGRTGTFISAYLLRRGLSLKKAEKLLKNTRANPTNFSQWRLLRKYHKQQGILCTVDPRIENKKSCVDLSSFIDEYDAIGSELDQELADLHGASTCGIEQDRCCRQYFELGLAESIRIHQYVNRTFSHDDREHVLEHALECASVIRTIRTLHTNYPPLVDKDFTEIYDAANSPCPLLESGRCMVPQHRPFRCRWEETELSTEVRDNFTAMLENLSKDVFLALTGSFPPEEGLNFSVADTVSGRFVQECFATMLSAHRKTGNNK
;
A
#
# COMPACT_ATOMS: atom_id res chain seq x y z
N MET A 1 -21.78 21.71 -6.22
CA MET A 1 -20.93 20.65 -6.77
C MET A 1 -19.56 21.22 -7.07
N TYR A 2 -18.50 20.58 -6.57
CA TYR A 2 -17.12 21.05 -6.73
C TYR A 2 -16.56 20.68 -8.12
N GLU A 3 -15.89 21.61 -8.79
CA GLU A 3 -15.35 21.41 -10.15
C GLU A 3 -13.89 20.90 -10.10
N LEU A 4 -13.69 19.60 -10.36
CA LEU A 4 -12.36 18.99 -10.51
C LEU A 4 -11.81 19.19 -11.93
N THR A 5 -10.54 19.58 -12.03
CA THR A 5 -9.81 19.56 -13.31
C THR A 5 -8.92 18.32 -13.37
N TRP A 6 -9.38 17.24 -14.01
CA TRP A 6 -8.61 16.01 -14.17
C TRP A 6 -7.44 16.21 -15.14
N ILE A 7 -6.23 15.88 -14.69
CA ILE A 7 -5.00 15.86 -15.50
C ILE A 7 -4.73 14.43 -15.99
N THR A 8 -5.00 13.44 -15.14
CA THR A 8 -4.99 12.01 -15.46
C THR A 8 -6.20 11.33 -14.83
N ASN A 9 -6.34 10.01 -15.00
CA ASN A 9 -7.36 9.23 -14.31
C ASN A 9 -7.23 9.22 -12.76
N GLN A 10 -6.08 9.63 -12.20
CA GLN A 10 -5.78 9.56 -10.76
C GLN A 10 -5.28 10.90 -10.18
N LEU A 11 -5.09 11.93 -11.00
CA LEU A 11 -4.58 13.23 -10.56
C LEU A 11 -5.49 14.36 -11.04
N ALA A 12 -6.03 15.12 -10.09
CA ALA A 12 -6.85 16.30 -10.33
C ALA A 12 -6.21 17.56 -9.74
N GLY A 13 -6.47 18.70 -10.36
CA GLY A 13 -6.14 20.02 -9.85
C GLY A 13 -7.42 20.80 -9.49
N GLY A 14 -7.37 21.63 -8.46
CA GLY A 14 -8.52 22.44 -8.06
C GLY A 14 -8.19 23.58 -7.11
N ARG A 15 -9.23 24.30 -6.67
CA ARG A 15 -9.16 25.38 -5.67
C ARG A 15 -9.27 24.83 -4.24
N ALA A 16 -9.20 25.69 -3.24
CA ALA A 16 -9.49 25.27 -1.88
C ALA A 16 -11.00 24.94 -1.77
N PRO A 17 -11.38 23.80 -1.17
CA PRO A 17 -12.75 23.59 -0.76
C PRO A 17 -13.12 24.63 0.31
N MET A 18 -14.30 25.22 0.19
CA MET A 18 -14.75 26.33 1.06
C MET A 18 -15.96 25.96 1.92
N SER A 19 -16.45 24.72 1.82
CA SER A 19 -17.56 24.21 2.64
C SER A 19 -17.50 22.69 2.79
N TYR A 20 -18.24 22.15 3.76
CA TYR A 20 -18.40 20.70 3.94
C TYR A 20 -19.12 20.02 2.77
N GLU A 21 -20.06 20.71 2.12
CA GLU A 21 -20.68 20.24 0.86
C GLU A 21 -19.63 20.14 -0.26
N GLU A 22 -18.69 21.09 -0.26
CA GLU A 22 -17.39 21.09 -0.96
C GLU A 22 -16.72 19.72 -0.91
N LEU A 23 -16.36 19.36 0.32
CA LEU A 23 -15.61 18.15 0.68
C LEU A 23 -16.42 16.88 0.36
N ALA A 24 -17.71 16.86 0.67
CA ALA A 24 -18.59 15.73 0.34
C ALA A 24 -18.64 15.50 -1.18
N SER A 25 -18.76 16.58 -1.97
CA SER A 25 -18.76 16.50 -3.43
C SER A 25 -17.42 16.02 -4.00
N ILE A 26 -16.29 16.34 -3.35
CA ILE A 26 -14.97 15.83 -3.72
C ILE A 26 -14.87 14.32 -3.43
N LYS A 27 -15.37 13.88 -2.28
CA LYS A 27 -15.37 12.46 -1.89
C LYS A 27 -16.26 11.62 -2.81
N GLU A 28 -17.44 12.12 -3.17
CA GLU A 28 -18.37 11.46 -4.10
C GLU A 28 -17.76 11.29 -5.50
N GLN A 29 -16.90 12.21 -5.93
CA GLN A 29 -16.14 12.09 -7.18
C GLN A 29 -14.97 11.07 -7.09
N GLY A 30 -14.78 10.45 -5.93
CA GLY A 30 -13.83 9.37 -5.68
C GLY A 30 -12.41 9.84 -5.45
N ILE A 31 -12.20 11.05 -4.94
CA ILE A 31 -10.91 11.50 -4.44
C ILE A 31 -10.66 10.87 -3.06
N ASP A 32 -9.49 10.26 -2.89
CA ASP A 32 -9.08 9.59 -1.66
C ASP A 32 -8.12 10.47 -0.85
N ALA A 33 -7.29 11.25 -1.54
CA ALA A 33 -6.19 11.98 -0.94
C ALA A 33 -6.06 13.41 -1.50
N ILE A 34 -5.50 14.32 -0.70
CA ILE A 34 -5.39 15.75 -0.99
C ILE A 34 -3.95 16.23 -0.75
N VAL A 35 -3.38 16.95 -1.72
CA VAL A 35 -2.19 17.77 -1.49
C VAL A 35 -2.63 19.22 -1.32
N ASN A 36 -2.50 19.73 -0.10
CA ASN A 36 -2.89 21.08 0.27
C ASN A 36 -1.69 22.02 0.26
N LEU A 37 -1.67 22.95 -0.70
CA LEU A 37 -0.58 23.91 -0.89
C LEU A 37 -0.83 25.27 -0.18
N CYS A 38 -1.91 25.41 0.59
CA CYS A 38 -2.36 26.68 1.15
C CYS A 38 -1.62 27.02 2.46
N GLY A 39 -0.56 27.83 2.39
CA GLY A 39 0.07 28.37 3.59
C GLY A 39 -0.82 29.36 4.37
N GLU A 40 -1.82 29.96 3.71
CA GLU A 40 -2.73 30.95 4.28
C GLU A 40 -3.93 30.35 5.04
N PHE A 41 -4.23 29.07 4.83
CA PHE A 41 -5.36 28.38 5.46
C PHE A 41 -4.83 27.30 6.40
N THR A 42 -4.39 27.71 7.57
CA THR A 42 -3.67 26.85 8.52
C THR A 42 -4.50 25.70 9.07
N ASP A 43 -5.83 25.80 9.10
CA ASP A 43 -6.69 24.75 9.66
C ASP A 43 -7.37 23.90 8.58
N LEU A 44 -7.26 24.26 7.30
CA LEU A 44 -7.97 23.58 6.22
C LEU A 44 -7.55 22.11 6.07
N HIS A 45 -6.25 21.81 6.23
CA HIS A 45 -5.74 20.43 6.16
C HIS A 45 -6.40 19.53 7.21
N LYS A 46 -6.64 20.03 8.43
CA LYS A 46 -7.31 19.27 9.48
C LYS A 46 -8.78 19.01 9.16
N ILE A 47 -9.45 20.01 8.60
CA ILE A 47 -10.86 19.85 8.16
C ILE A 47 -10.96 18.83 7.03
N GLU A 48 -9.96 18.80 6.13
CA GLU A 48 -9.85 17.80 5.07
C GLU A 48 -9.59 16.39 5.65
N GLU A 49 -8.71 16.26 6.65
CA GLU A 49 -8.47 15.01 7.37
C GLU A 49 -9.74 14.51 8.09
N GLU A 50 -10.44 15.40 8.81
CA GLU A 50 -11.70 15.11 9.50
C GLU A 50 -12.82 14.69 8.54
N ALA A 51 -12.78 15.15 7.29
CA ALA A 51 -13.68 14.73 6.22
C ALA A 51 -13.30 13.36 5.61
N GLY A 52 -12.25 12.71 6.11
CA GLY A 52 -11.82 11.38 5.69
C GLY A 52 -10.93 11.36 4.45
N PHE A 53 -10.21 12.44 4.17
CA PHE A 53 -9.15 12.46 3.17
C PHE A 53 -7.79 12.18 3.82
N GLU A 54 -6.91 11.52 3.08
CA GLU A 54 -5.50 11.51 3.44
C GLU A 54 -4.86 12.80 2.93
N VAL A 55 -4.27 13.62 3.81
CA VAL A 55 -3.82 14.96 3.44
C VAL A 55 -2.31 15.10 3.59
N TYR A 56 -1.66 15.55 2.52
CA TYR A 56 -0.28 16.05 2.59
C TYR A 56 -0.29 17.58 2.60
N TYR A 57 0.03 18.15 3.76
CA TYR A 57 0.10 19.61 3.93
C TYR A 57 1.49 20.15 3.55
N LEU A 58 1.58 20.86 2.42
CA LEU A 58 2.78 21.56 1.97
C LEU A 58 2.54 23.08 1.99
N PRO A 59 2.64 23.74 3.16
CA PRO A 59 2.33 25.16 3.31
C PRO A 59 3.22 26.00 2.41
N THR A 60 2.66 26.50 1.33
CA THR A 60 3.35 27.38 0.39
C THR A 60 2.69 28.76 0.45
N PRO A 61 3.43 29.83 0.83
CA PRO A 61 2.89 31.19 0.81
C PRO A 61 2.33 31.55 -0.57
N ASP A 62 1.34 32.44 -0.60
CA ASP A 62 0.72 32.81 -1.86
C ASP A 62 1.73 33.40 -2.85
N GLU A 63 1.57 33.04 -4.11
CA GLU A 63 2.50 33.37 -5.20
C GLU A 63 3.96 32.91 -4.99
N GLN A 64 4.28 32.10 -3.99
CA GLN A 64 5.62 31.57 -3.79
C GLN A 64 5.75 30.13 -4.32
N VAL A 65 6.94 29.58 -4.13
CA VAL A 65 7.28 28.19 -4.42
C VAL A 65 7.72 27.50 -3.13
N PRO A 66 7.41 26.20 -2.95
CA PRO A 66 7.92 25.44 -1.82
C PRO A 66 9.44 25.29 -1.91
N ALA A 67 10.08 25.01 -0.77
CA ALA A 67 11.48 24.58 -0.79
C ALA A 67 11.59 23.27 -1.57
N LEU A 68 12.71 23.11 -2.29
CA LEU A 68 12.87 21.97 -3.19
C LEU A 68 12.80 20.62 -2.45
N GLN A 69 13.37 20.55 -1.24
CA GLN A 69 13.36 19.33 -0.42
C GLN A 69 11.95 18.97 0.04
N ASP A 70 11.15 19.95 0.47
CA ASP A 70 9.77 19.72 0.91
C ASP A 70 8.87 19.33 -0.27
N MET A 71 9.12 19.93 -1.45
CA MET A 71 8.44 19.53 -2.68
C MET A 71 8.78 18.09 -3.08
N GLU A 72 10.03 17.65 -2.95
CA GLU A 72 10.41 16.26 -3.26
C GLU A 72 9.71 15.26 -2.34
N LYS A 73 9.64 15.54 -1.03
CA LYS A 73 8.88 14.69 -0.09
C LYS A 73 7.40 14.60 -0.45
N ALA A 74 6.79 15.73 -0.80
CA ALA A 74 5.40 15.78 -1.23
C ALA A 74 5.17 15.03 -2.57
N LEU A 75 6.15 15.06 -3.48
CA LEU A 75 6.10 14.32 -4.74
C LEU A 75 6.30 12.82 -4.54
N GLU A 76 7.13 12.42 -3.58
CA GLU A 76 7.30 11.02 -3.18
C GLU A 76 6.01 10.45 -2.57
N TRP A 77 5.38 11.20 -1.66
CA TRP A 77 4.06 10.86 -1.12
C TRP A 77 3.00 10.76 -2.24
N LEU A 78 3.01 11.69 -3.21
CA LEU A 78 2.09 11.66 -4.35
C LEU A 78 2.32 10.43 -5.25
N ASP A 79 3.57 10.07 -5.52
CA ASP A 79 3.93 8.86 -6.28
C ASP A 79 3.36 7.62 -5.59
N GLU A 80 3.51 7.53 -4.27
CA GLU A 80 3.01 6.41 -3.49
C GLU A 80 1.47 6.34 -3.52
N ALA A 81 0.78 7.45 -3.25
CA ALA A 81 -0.69 7.49 -3.30
C ALA A 81 -1.22 7.02 -4.67
N ILE A 82 -0.64 7.53 -5.76
CA ILE A 82 -1.01 7.15 -7.13
C ILE A 82 -0.63 5.68 -7.43
N TYR A 83 0.49 5.19 -6.89
CA TYR A 83 0.90 3.79 -7.02
C TYR A 83 -0.09 2.84 -6.34
N LEU A 84 -0.60 3.21 -5.16
CA LEU A 84 -1.61 2.45 -4.41
C LEU A 84 -3.02 2.55 -5.00
N GLY A 85 -3.19 3.29 -6.10
CA GLY A 85 -4.46 3.41 -6.81
C GLY A 85 -5.37 4.52 -6.29
N ARG A 86 -4.87 5.38 -5.39
CA ARG A 86 -5.64 6.51 -4.84
C ARG A 86 -5.80 7.60 -5.89
N LYS A 87 -6.95 8.24 -5.92
CA LYS A 87 -7.14 9.47 -6.70
C LYS A 87 -6.82 10.69 -5.85
N VAL A 88 -5.95 11.55 -6.36
CA VAL A 88 -5.38 12.67 -5.61
C VAL A 88 -5.82 14.00 -6.18
N LEU A 89 -6.29 14.90 -5.30
CA LEU A 89 -6.55 16.30 -5.61
C LEU A 89 -5.39 17.17 -5.12
N VAL A 90 -4.75 17.91 -6.03
CA VAL A 90 -3.80 18.98 -5.66
C VAL A 90 -4.53 20.31 -5.71
N HIS A 91 -4.49 21.08 -4.62
CA HIS A 91 -5.08 22.42 -4.62
C HIS A 91 -4.21 23.48 -3.94
N CYS A 92 -4.48 24.71 -4.33
CA CYS A 92 -4.10 25.92 -3.60
C CYS A 92 -5.37 26.76 -3.43
N ARG A 93 -5.27 28.05 -3.10
CA ARG A 93 -6.45 28.90 -2.97
C ARG A 93 -7.34 28.95 -4.21
N HIS A 94 -6.74 29.13 -5.39
CA HIS A 94 -7.48 29.31 -6.65
C HIS A 94 -7.29 28.18 -7.67
N GLY A 95 -6.38 27.24 -7.42
CA GLY A 95 -6.08 26.14 -8.36
C GLY A 95 -5.26 26.51 -9.58
N HIS A 96 -4.47 27.58 -9.48
CA HIS A 96 -3.67 28.12 -10.58
C HIS A 96 -2.16 27.95 -10.36
N GLY A 97 -1.47 28.97 -9.85
CA GLY A 97 0.00 29.04 -9.85
C GLY A 97 0.68 27.93 -9.05
N ARG A 98 0.39 27.83 -7.74
CA ARG A 98 0.97 26.80 -6.84
C ARG A 98 0.61 25.39 -7.31
N THR A 99 -0.68 25.14 -7.56
CA THR A 99 -1.21 23.87 -8.09
C THR A 99 -0.53 23.46 -9.40
N GLY A 100 -0.47 24.36 -10.37
CA GLY A 100 0.15 24.12 -11.67
C GLY A 100 1.65 23.90 -11.57
N THR A 101 2.33 24.57 -10.63
CA THR A 101 3.76 24.35 -10.36
C THR A 101 4.00 22.95 -9.81
N PHE A 102 3.22 22.54 -8.80
CA PHE A 102 3.37 21.22 -8.20
C PHE A 102 3.06 20.09 -9.19
N ILE A 103 1.93 20.19 -9.91
CA ILE A 103 1.57 19.20 -10.94
C ILE A 103 2.60 19.17 -12.06
N SER A 104 3.13 20.32 -12.49
CA SER A 104 4.21 20.35 -13.48
C SER A 104 5.45 19.61 -12.98
N ALA A 105 5.85 19.83 -11.71
CA ALA A 105 6.99 19.13 -11.13
C ALA A 105 6.77 17.60 -11.11
N TYR A 106 5.56 17.16 -10.76
CA TYR A 106 5.18 15.74 -10.84
C TYR A 106 5.30 15.19 -12.27
N LEU A 107 4.76 15.88 -13.28
CA LEU A 107 4.87 15.44 -14.67
C LEU A 107 6.33 15.34 -15.14
N LEU A 108 7.17 16.29 -14.73
CA LEU A 108 8.61 16.25 -15.01
C LEU A 108 9.29 15.03 -14.36
N ARG A 109 8.96 14.75 -13.10
CA ARG A 109 9.45 13.57 -12.36
C ARG A 109 9.03 12.26 -13.03
N ARG A 110 7.85 12.22 -13.65
CA ARG A 110 7.37 11.12 -14.50
C ARG A 110 8.04 11.04 -15.87
N GLY A 111 9.05 11.88 -16.13
CA GLY A 111 9.89 11.86 -17.32
C GLY A 111 9.39 12.71 -18.49
N LEU A 112 8.32 13.51 -18.31
CA LEU A 112 7.85 14.42 -19.35
C LEU A 112 8.83 15.60 -19.49
N SER A 113 9.02 16.06 -20.72
CA SER A 113 9.71 17.34 -20.94
C SER A 113 8.82 18.51 -20.51
N LEU A 114 9.43 19.64 -20.16
CA LEU A 114 8.70 20.86 -19.77
C LEU A 114 7.65 21.26 -20.82
N LYS A 115 7.99 21.16 -22.11
CA LYS A 115 7.07 21.45 -23.22
C LYS A 115 5.88 20.49 -23.27
N LYS A 116 6.08 19.19 -22.98
CA LYS A 116 5.00 18.21 -22.93
C LYS A 116 4.07 18.47 -21.73
N ALA A 117 4.65 18.79 -20.56
CA ALA A 117 3.89 19.16 -19.36
C ALA A 117 3.05 20.43 -19.59
N GLU A 118 3.65 21.49 -20.14
CA GLU A 118 2.95 22.72 -20.55
C GLU A 118 1.78 22.45 -21.50
N LYS A 119 2.00 21.62 -22.53
CA LYS A 119 0.96 21.27 -23.49
C LYS A 119 -0.22 20.54 -22.83
N LEU A 120 0.07 19.64 -21.88
CA LEU A 120 -0.95 18.91 -21.14
C LEU A 120 -1.79 19.86 -20.27
N LEU A 121 -1.15 20.81 -19.61
CA LEU A 121 -1.79 21.76 -18.68
C LEU A 121 -2.42 22.97 -19.38
N LYS A 122 -2.13 23.22 -20.66
CA LYS A 122 -2.57 24.41 -21.41
C LYS A 122 -4.08 24.69 -21.33
N ASN A 123 -4.90 23.64 -21.31
CA ASN A 123 -6.36 23.76 -21.27
C ASN A 123 -6.94 23.59 -19.84
N THR A 124 -6.07 23.51 -18.84
CA THR A 124 -6.43 23.36 -17.42
C THR A 124 -6.27 24.68 -16.68
N ARG A 125 -6.88 24.80 -15.50
CA ARG A 125 -6.64 25.95 -14.61
C ARG A 125 -5.26 25.87 -13.94
N ALA A 126 -4.66 24.69 -13.84
CA ALA A 126 -3.40 24.42 -13.15
C ALA A 126 -2.17 24.81 -13.99
N ASN A 127 -2.01 26.10 -14.30
CA ASN A 127 -0.82 26.62 -14.98
C ASN A 127 0.08 27.44 -14.04
N PRO A 128 1.41 27.25 -14.07
CA PRO A 128 2.34 28.13 -13.37
C PRO A 128 2.20 29.57 -13.84
N THR A 129 2.13 30.53 -12.90
CA THR A 129 1.80 31.93 -13.20
C THR A 129 3.01 32.86 -13.17
N ASN A 130 4.03 32.59 -12.36
CA ASN A 130 5.11 33.56 -12.11
C ASN A 130 6.52 33.05 -12.43
N PHE A 131 7.46 34.00 -12.51
CA PHE A 131 8.85 33.73 -12.87
C PHE A 131 9.55 32.76 -11.90
N SER A 132 9.32 32.89 -10.59
CA SER A 132 9.88 31.99 -9.57
C SER A 132 9.46 30.54 -9.76
N GLN A 133 8.19 30.30 -10.10
CA GLN A 133 7.64 28.98 -10.40
C GLN A 133 8.29 28.37 -11.65
N TRP A 134 8.36 29.15 -12.74
CA TRP A 134 9.07 28.71 -13.95
C TRP A 134 10.56 28.45 -13.71
N ARG A 135 11.21 29.26 -12.87
CA ARG A 135 12.61 29.07 -12.50
C ARG A 135 12.81 27.79 -11.70
N LEU A 136 11.92 27.49 -10.76
CA LEU A 136 11.94 26.22 -10.01
C LEU A 136 11.79 25.04 -10.96
N LEU A 137 10.79 25.04 -11.84
CA LEU A 137 10.54 23.93 -12.78
C LEU A 137 11.72 23.70 -13.73
N ARG A 138 12.36 24.76 -14.22
CA ARG A 138 13.58 24.64 -15.05
C ARG A 138 14.76 24.07 -14.26
N LYS A 139 14.91 24.45 -12.99
CA LYS A 139 15.94 23.88 -12.10
C LYS A 139 15.67 22.40 -11.87
N TYR A 140 14.42 22.05 -11.57
CA TYR A 140 13.95 20.68 -11.33
C TYR A 140 14.15 19.78 -12.55
N HIS A 141 13.72 20.24 -13.73
CA HIS A 141 13.89 19.53 -14.99
C HIS A 141 15.35 19.19 -15.30
N LYS A 142 16.29 20.09 -14.96
CA LYS A 142 17.73 19.83 -15.13
C LYS A 142 18.25 18.74 -14.20
N GLN A 143 17.64 18.55 -13.02
CA GLN A 143 18.03 17.54 -12.05
C GLN A 143 17.47 16.16 -12.39
N GLN A 144 16.20 16.09 -12.84
CA GLN A 144 15.52 14.82 -13.11
C GLN A 144 15.92 14.16 -14.44
N GLY A 145 16.47 14.92 -15.40
CA GLY A 145 16.79 14.40 -16.74
C GLY A 145 15.54 14.08 -17.57
N ILE A 146 15.73 13.59 -18.79
CA ILE A 146 14.62 13.18 -19.68
C ILE A 146 14.78 11.69 -19.97
N LEU A 147 13.69 10.93 -19.87
CA LEU A 147 13.66 9.54 -20.34
C LEU A 147 13.80 9.52 -21.87
N CYS A 148 14.89 8.93 -22.37
CA CYS A 148 15.21 8.89 -23.81
C CYS A 148 14.87 7.56 -24.49
N THR A 149 14.61 6.50 -23.72
CA THR A 149 14.43 5.14 -24.24
C THR A 149 12.98 4.78 -24.56
N VAL A 150 12.01 5.35 -23.83
CA VAL A 150 10.58 5.10 -24.02
C VAL A 150 9.84 6.41 -23.80
N ASP A 151 8.77 6.66 -24.57
CA ASP A 151 7.90 7.80 -24.30
C ASP A 151 7.33 7.70 -22.87
N PRO A 152 7.47 8.75 -22.05
CA PRO A 152 7.01 8.74 -20.67
C PRO A 152 5.49 8.57 -20.62
N ARG A 153 5.02 7.70 -19.72
CA ARG A 153 3.59 7.47 -19.46
C ARG A 153 3.23 8.03 -18.10
N ILE A 154 2.19 8.87 -18.09
CA ILE A 154 1.71 9.52 -16.87
C ILE A 154 0.90 8.53 -16.02
N GLU A 155 0.27 7.55 -16.66
CA GLU A 155 -0.52 6.53 -15.98
C GLU A 155 0.32 5.27 -15.71
N ASN A 156 0.23 4.76 -14.49
CA ASN A 156 0.71 3.43 -14.15
C ASN A 156 -0.15 2.42 -14.93
N LYS A 157 0.46 1.43 -15.60
CA LYS A 157 -0.32 0.36 -16.25
C LYS A 157 -1.23 -0.25 -15.19
N LYS A 158 -2.54 -0.31 -15.43
CA LYS A 158 -3.40 -1.26 -14.72
C LYS A 158 -2.76 -2.64 -14.90
N SER A 159 -2.53 -3.35 -13.80
CA SER A 159 -2.05 -4.73 -13.83
C SER A 159 -2.88 -5.51 -14.85
N CYS A 160 -2.22 -6.34 -15.66
CA CYS A 160 -2.89 -7.14 -16.70
C CYS A 160 -3.87 -8.16 -16.10
N VAL A 161 -3.73 -8.45 -14.81
CA VAL A 161 -4.53 -9.41 -14.06
C VAL A 161 -5.36 -8.65 -13.04
N ASP A 162 -6.67 -8.78 -13.13
CA ASP A 162 -7.61 -8.31 -12.12
C ASP A 162 -7.67 -9.35 -11.00
N LEU A 163 -7.27 -8.95 -9.80
CA LEU A 163 -7.26 -9.81 -8.62
C LEU A 163 -8.57 -9.75 -7.82
N SER A 164 -9.51 -8.87 -8.19
CA SER A 164 -10.75 -8.62 -7.43
C SER A 164 -11.54 -9.90 -7.16
N SER A 165 -11.70 -10.78 -8.15
CA SER A 165 -12.43 -12.04 -7.99
C SER A 165 -11.83 -12.95 -6.92
N PHE A 166 -10.50 -13.04 -6.84
CA PHE A 166 -9.81 -13.87 -5.84
C PHE A 166 -9.90 -13.26 -4.43
N ILE A 167 -9.95 -11.93 -4.36
CA ILE A 167 -10.14 -11.21 -3.10
C ILE A 167 -11.56 -11.41 -2.59
N ASP A 168 -12.56 -11.34 -3.47
CA ASP A 168 -13.96 -11.58 -3.12
C ASP A 168 -14.17 -13.03 -2.64
N GLU A 169 -13.51 -13.99 -3.29
CA GLU A 169 -13.51 -15.39 -2.86
C GLU A 169 -12.83 -15.57 -1.50
N TYR A 170 -11.68 -14.95 -1.27
CA TYR A 170 -11.02 -14.95 0.05
C TYR A 170 -11.94 -14.40 1.15
N ASP A 171 -12.60 -13.27 0.90
CA ASP A 171 -13.49 -12.62 1.85
C ASP A 171 -14.75 -13.47 2.12
N ALA A 172 -15.23 -14.21 1.12
CA ALA A 172 -16.33 -15.17 1.28
C ALA A 172 -15.93 -16.34 2.20
N ILE A 173 -14.75 -16.94 1.99
CA ILE A 173 -14.21 -18.00 2.87
C ILE A 173 -14.06 -17.47 4.30
N GLY A 174 -13.58 -16.23 4.46
CA GLY A 174 -13.42 -15.61 5.77
C GLY A 174 -14.77 -15.39 6.49
N SER A 175 -15.79 -15.01 5.73
CA SER A 175 -17.15 -14.81 6.25
C SER A 175 -17.79 -16.14 6.68
N GLU A 176 -17.57 -17.21 5.91
CA GLU A 176 -18.02 -18.57 6.26
C GLU A 176 -17.37 -19.04 7.57
N LEU A 177 -16.05 -18.85 7.71
CA LEU A 177 -15.36 -19.18 8.96
C LEU A 177 -15.89 -18.37 10.16
N ASP A 178 -16.09 -17.06 9.99
CA ASP A 178 -16.59 -16.22 11.07
C ASP A 178 -17.99 -16.65 11.51
N GLN A 179 -18.82 -17.14 10.58
CA GLN A 179 -20.14 -17.68 10.88
C GLN A 179 -20.04 -18.99 11.70
N GLU A 180 -19.19 -19.92 11.29
CA GLU A 180 -18.98 -21.16 12.07
C GLU A 180 -18.41 -20.89 13.47
N LEU A 181 -17.48 -19.95 13.58
CA LEU A 181 -16.92 -19.52 14.87
C LEU A 181 -17.99 -18.90 15.78
N ALA A 182 -18.88 -18.09 15.20
CA ALA A 182 -19.98 -17.47 15.94
C ALA A 182 -20.97 -18.51 16.50
N ASP A 183 -21.26 -19.55 15.71
CA ASP A 183 -22.15 -20.64 16.10
C ASP A 183 -21.57 -21.51 17.24
N LEU A 184 -20.24 -21.64 17.30
CA LEU A 184 -19.55 -22.49 18.27
C LEU A 184 -19.28 -21.82 19.64
N HIS A 185 -18.77 -20.59 19.66
CA HIS A 185 -18.15 -20.05 20.89
C HIS A 185 -18.50 -18.61 21.27
N GLY A 186 -19.37 -17.91 20.54
CA GLY A 186 -19.52 -16.46 20.71
C GLY A 186 -18.25 -15.73 20.27
N ALA A 187 -18.38 -14.44 19.94
CA ALA A 187 -17.34 -13.71 19.19
C ALA A 187 -15.91 -13.84 19.79
N SER A 188 -14.96 -14.30 18.97
CA SER A 188 -13.53 -14.39 19.29
C SER A 188 -12.95 -13.01 19.66
N THR A 189 -12.34 -12.90 20.85
CA THR A 189 -11.78 -11.66 21.43
C THR A 189 -10.32 -11.38 21.04
N CYS A 190 -9.70 -12.28 20.30
CA CYS A 190 -8.28 -12.20 19.92
C CYS A 190 -7.99 -10.95 19.08
N GLY A 191 -6.98 -10.15 19.43
CA GLY A 191 -6.65 -8.89 18.76
C GLY A 191 -7.50 -7.67 19.15
N ILE A 192 -8.49 -7.83 20.04
CA ILE A 192 -9.26 -6.74 20.66
C ILE A 192 -8.89 -6.61 22.15
N GLU A 193 -8.77 -7.74 22.87
CA GLU A 193 -8.39 -7.77 24.29
C GLU A 193 -7.14 -8.62 24.60
N GLN A 194 -6.71 -9.49 23.67
CA GLN A 194 -5.57 -10.41 23.84
C GLN A 194 -4.63 -10.36 22.63
N ASP A 195 -3.30 -10.38 22.84
CA ASP A 195 -2.26 -10.24 21.81
C ASP A 195 -1.42 -11.52 21.58
N ARG A 196 -1.93 -12.69 22.03
CA ARG A 196 -1.16 -13.95 22.01
C ARG A 196 -0.79 -14.39 20.60
N CYS A 197 -1.74 -14.36 19.66
CA CYS A 197 -1.47 -14.70 18.26
C CYS A 197 -0.47 -13.75 17.60
N CYS A 198 -0.36 -12.51 18.10
CA CYS A 198 0.56 -11.50 17.61
C CYS A 198 2.00 -11.72 18.09
N ARG A 199 2.27 -12.73 18.92
CA ARG A 199 3.62 -13.05 19.44
C ARG A 199 4.14 -14.40 18.97
N GLN A 200 3.35 -15.11 18.17
CA GLN A 200 3.69 -16.43 17.64
C GLN A 200 4.19 -16.34 16.19
N TYR A 201 5.12 -17.22 15.82
CA TYR A 201 5.51 -17.35 14.43
C TYR A 201 4.45 -18.11 13.61
N PHE A 202 4.13 -17.54 12.45
CA PHE A 202 3.34 -18.22 11.43
C PHE A 202 3.61 -17.66 10.04
N GLU A 203 3.26 -18.47 9.05
CA GLU A 203 3.37 -18.11 7.64
C GLU A 203 2.00 -18.04 7.00
N LEU A 204 1.92 -17.26 5.94
CA LEU A 204 0.71 -16.94 5.20
C LEU A 204 0.84 -17.46 3.78
N GLY A 205 -0.22 -18.05 3.25
CA GLY A 205 -0.30 -18.39 1.83
C GLY A 205 -0.28 -17.15 0.93
N LEU A 206 -0.14 -17.36 -0.37
CA LEU A 206 -0.13 -16.28 -1.36
C LEU A 206 -1.43 -15.45 -1.36
N ALA A 207 -2.59 -16.10 -1.29
CA ALA A 207 -3.88 -15.41 -1.30
C ALA A 207 -4.04 -14.51 -0.06
N GLU A 208 -3.73 -15.04 1.13
CA GLU A 208 -3.72 -14.28 2.38
C GLU A 208 -2.75 -13.10 2.33
N SER A 209 -1.54 -13.34 1.83
CA SER A 209 -0.51 -12.31 1.73
C SER A 209 -0.94 -11.14 0.84
N ILE A 210 -1.51 -11.45 -0.32
CA ILE A 210 -2.06 -10.43 -1.22
C ILE A 210 -3.18 -9.65 -0.54
N ARG A 211 -4.10 -10.33 0.14
CA ARG A 211 -5.24 -9.68 0.80
C ARG A 211 -4.81 -8.72 1.90
N ILE A 212 -3.92 -9.15 2.78
CA ILE A 212 -3.42 -8.34 3.90
C ILE A 212 -2.63 -7.16 3.38
N HIS A 213 -1.71 -7.41 2.43
CA HIS A 213 -0.90 -6.36 1.82
C HIS A 213 -1.78 -5.30 1.14
N GLN A 214 -2.80 -5.72 0.40
CA GLN A 214 -3.74 -4.80 -0.23
C GLN A 214 -4.59 -4.03 0.79
N TYR A 215 -5.04 -4.69 1.85
CA TYR A 215 -5.83 -4.03 2.91
C TYR A 215 -5.04 -2.92 3.59
N VAL A 216 -3.81 -3.23 4.02
CA VAL A 216 -2.88 -2.27 4.64
C VAL A 216 -2.69 -1.08 3.70
N ASN A 217 -2.33 -1.34 2.43
CA ASN A 217 -2.06 -0.27 1.47
C ASN A 217 -3.28 0.61 1.15
N ARG A 218 -4.48 0.04 1.11
CA ARG A 218 -5.71 0.79 0.77
C ARG A 218 -6.33 1.51 1.94
N THR A 219 -6.20 0.98 3.15
CA THR A 219 -6.95 1.45 4.32
C THR A 219 -6.10 2.33 5.23
N PHE A 220 -4.81 2.02 5.37
CA PHE A 220 -3.96 2.73 6.32
C PHE A 220 -3.53 4.09 5.76
N SER A 221 -3.35 5.06 6.65
CA SER A 221 -2.72 6.33 6.29
C SER A 221 -1.24 6.11 5.94
N HIS A 222 -0.61 7.08 5.28
CA HIS A 222 0.84 7.08 5.07
C HIS A 222 1.61 6.81 6.37
N ASP A 223 1.29 7.54 7.44
CA ASP A 223 2.01 7.44 8.71
C ASP A 223 1.83 6.08 9.37
N ASP A 224 0.61 5.52 9.34
CA ASP A 224 0.35 4.16 9.82
C ASP A 224 1.13 3.12 9.00
N ARG A 225 1.25 3.32 7.67
CA ARG A 225 2.00 2.42 6.79
C ARG A 225 3.50 2.50 7.06
N GLU A 226 4.07 3.69 7.22
CA GLU A 226 5.47 3.85 7.61
C GLU A 226 5.74 3.13 8.95
N HIS A 227 4.88 3.33 9.94
CA HIS A 227 5.03 2.69 11.24
C HIS A 227 5.00 1.15 11.16
N VAL A 228 4.04 0.61 10.43
CA VAL A 228 3.89 -0.83 10.20
C VAL A 228 5.06 -1.41 9.40
N LEU A 229 5.62 -0.64 8.45
CA LEU A 229 6.83 -1.01 7.71
C LEU A 229 8.07 -1.04 8.60
N GLU A 230 8.24 -0.08 9.51
CA GLU A 230 9.32 -0.09 10.50
C GLU A 230 9.26 -1.35 11.37
N HIS A 231 8.09 -1.65 11.94
CA HIS A 231 7.88 -2.89 12.71
C HIS A 231 8.13 -4.15 11.87
N ALA A 232 7.72 -4.15 10.59
CA ALA A 232 8.00 -5.27 9.69
C ALA A 232 9.49 -5.49 9.46
N LEU A 233 10.28 -4.41 9.35
CA LEU A 233 11.74 -4.50 9.20
C LEU A 233 12.42 -5.04 10.46
N GLU A 234 11.95 -4.64 11.64
CA GLU A 234 12.42 -5.18 12.92
C GLU A 234 12.11 -6.68 13.04
N CYS A 235 10.87 -7.08 12.78
CA CYS A 235 10.44 -8.47 12.77
C CYS A 235 11.27 -9.30 11.77
N ALA A 236 11.48 -8.81 10.55
CA ALA A 236 12.29 -9.48 9.55
C ALA A 236 13.76 -9.62 9.97
N SER A 237 14.30 -8.66 10.72
CA SER A 237 15.65 -8.74 11.30
C SER A 237 15.74 -9.85 12.35
N VAL A 238 14.72 -9.97 13.22
CA VAL A 238 14.62 -11.06 14.20
C VAL A 238 14.52 -12.42 13.50
N ILE A 239 13.62 -12.56 12.53
CA ILE A 239 13.47 -13.79 11.73
C ILE A 239 14.80 -14.20 11.10
N ARG A 240 15.50 -13.26 10.46
CA ARG A 240 16.80 -13.54 9.82
C ARG A 240 17.86 -13.98 10.83
N THR A 241 17.90 -13.32 11.98
CA THR A 241 18.85 -13.65 13.06
C THR A 241 18.59 -15.06 13.58
N ILE A 242 17.32 -15.40 13.84
CA ILE A 242 16.93 -16.72 14.31
C ILE A 242 17.22 -17.78 13.25
N ARG A 243 16.89 -17.56 11.97
CA ARG A 243 17.24 -18.48 10.88
C ARG A 243 18.75 -18.73 10.80
N THR A 244 19.56 -17.67 11.00
CA THR A 244 21.02 -17.77 11.01
C THR A 244 21.53 -18.59 12.19
N LEU A 245 20.97 -18.37 13.39
CA LEU A 245 21.33 -19.13 14.59
C LEU A 245 20.88 -20.59 14.48
N HIS A 246 19.66 -20.84 14.04
CA HIS A 246 19.10 -22.18 13.83
C HIS A 246 19.95 -23.00 12.86
N THR A 247 20.47 -22.37 11.79
CA THR A 247 21.33 -23.06 10.80
C THR A 247 22.76 -23.27 11.29
N ASN A 248 23.35 -22.29 11.99
CA ASN A 248 24.80 -22.27 12.26
C ASN A 248 25.19 -22.60 13.70
N TYR A 249 24.23 -22.69 14.63
CA TYR A 249 24.49 -22.91 16.05
C TYR A 249 24.00 -24.30 16.49
N PRO A 250 24.90 -25.29 16.68
CA PRO A 250 24.53 -26.69 16.89
C PRO A 250 23.50 -26.95 18.00
N PRO A 251 23.49 -26.25 19.16
CA PRO A 251 22.47 -26.46 20.19
C PRO A 251 21.03 -26.09 19.81
N LEU A 252 20.84 -25.36 18.71
CA LEU A 252 19.52 -24.90 18.24
C LEU A 252 19.07 -25.58 16.95
N VAL A 253 19.95 -26.32 16.26
CA VAL A 253 19.62 -27.01 15.00
C VAL A 253 18.49 -28.02 15.18
N ASP A 254 18.49 -28.75 16.30
CA ASP A 254 17.51 -29.79 16.60
C ASP A 254 16.20 -29.25 17.21
N LYS A 255 16.12 -27.95 17.49
CA LYS A 255 14.91 -27.32 18.05
C LYS A 255 13.99 -26.84 16.93
N ASP A 256 12.69 -26.84 17.20
CA ASP A 256 11.73 -26.24 16.28
C ASP A 256 11.96 -24.73 16.16
N PHE A 257 11.94 -24.23 14.94
CA PHE A 257 12.11 -22.81 14.63
C PHE A 257 11.05 -21.97 15.34
N THR A 258 9.80 -22.45 15.35
CA THR A 258 8.65 -21.78 15.96
C THR A 258 8.88 -21.54 17.45
N GLU A 259 9.38 -22.54 18.18
CA GLU A 259 9.66 -22.41 19.61
C GLU A 259 10.74 -21.36 19.91
N ILE A 260 11.77 -21.27 19.08
CA ILE A 260 12.85 -20.27 19.25
C ILE A 260 12.31 -18.86 18.99
N TYR A 261 11.46 -18.71 17.97
CA TYR A 261 10.83 -17.43 17.66
C TYR A 261 9.87 -16.99 18.75
N ASP A 262 9.00 -17.90 19.21
CA ASP A 262 8.03 -17.61 20.27
C ASP A 262 8.74 -17.24 21.58
N ALA A 263 9.90 -17.83 21.87
CA ALA A 263 10.75 -17.45 22.99
C ALA A 263 11.39 -16.06 22.84
N ALA A 264 11.62 -15.59 21.61
CA ALA A 264 12.10 -14.23 21.35
C ALA A 264 11.01 -13.17 21.60
N ASN A 265 9.73 -13.58 21.62
CA ASN A 265 8.57 -12.74 21.95
C ASN A 265 8.50 -11.44 21.11
N SER A 266 8.92 -11.52 19.85
CA SER A 266 8.84 -10.41 18.91
C SER A 266 7.38 -10.19 18.51
N PRO A 267 6.84 -8.96 18.65
CA PRO A 267 5.47 -8.67 18.25
C PRO A 267 5.27 -8.76 16.74
N CYS A 268 4.04 -8.96 16.31
CA CYS A 268 3.62 -8.89 14.92
C CYS A 268 3.71 -7.45 14.41
N PRO A 269 4.06 -7.22 13.13
CA PRO A 269 4.11 -5.88 12.54
C PRO A 269 2.80 -5.10 12.60
N LEU A 270 1.67 -5.80 12.72
CA LEU A 270 0.32 -5.24 12.73
C LEU A 270 -0.21 -5.03 14.15
N LEU A 271 0.62 -5.20 15.18
CA LEU A 271 0.26 -4.96 16.58
C LEU A 271 0.63 -3.54 16.98
N GLU A 272 -0.36 -2.75 17.35
CA GLU A 272 -0.19 -1.37 17.80
C GLU A 272 -0.82 -1.16 19.17
N SER A 273 -0.02 -0.74 20.16
CA SER A 273 -0.49 -0.48 21.53
C SER A 273 -1.32 -1.64 22.15
N GLY A 274 -0.97 -2.89 21.82
CA GLY A 274 -1.65 -4.10 22.30
C GLY A 274 -2.93 -4.47 21.54
N ARG A 275 -3.24 -3.79 20.43
CA ARG A 275 -4.39 -4.07 19.57
C ARG A 275 -3.94 -4.37 18.14
N CYS A 276 -4.60 -5.33 17.50
CA CYS A 276 -4.36 -5.60 16.09
C CYS A 276 -4.90 -4.44 15.25
N MET A 277 -4.11 -3.93 14.30
CA MET A 277 -4.54 -2.88 13.37
C MET A 277 -5.49 -3.40 12.27
N VAL A 278 -5.62 -4.72 12.12
CA VAL A 278 -6.47 -5.36 11.10
C VAL A 278 -7.47 -6.39 11.70
N PRO A 279 -8.22 -6.08 12.77
CA PRO A 279 -8.95 -7.10 13.53
C PRO A 279 -10.01 -7.85 12.70
N GLN A 280 -10.66 -7.16 11.73
CA GLN A 280 -11.68 -7.73 10.84
C GLN A 280 -11.08 -8.48 9.64
N HIS A 281 -9.85 -8.15 9.25
CA HIS A 281 -9.13 -8.74 8.12
C HIS A 281 -7.89 -9.52 8.57
N ARG A 282 -7.90 -9.98 9.83
CA ARG A 282 -6.81 -10.77 10.40
C ARG A 282 -6.71 -12.12 9.67
N PRO A 283 -5.49 -12.68 9.55
CA PRO A 283 -5.25 -14.00 8.99
C PRO A 283 -6.15 -15.08 9.60
N PHE A 284 -6.38 -16.16 8.85
CA PHE A 284 -7.20 -17.28 9.32
C PHE A 284 -6.65 -17.90 10.61
N ARG A 285 -5.32 -18.07 10.68
CA ARG A 285 -4.65 -18.55 11.90
C ARG A 285 -4.97 -17.70 13.13
N CYS A 286 -5.02 -16.37 12.98
CA CYS A 286 -5.37 -15.46 14.07
C CYS A 286 -6.83 -15.55 14.53
N ARG A 287 -7.74 -16.07 13.69
CA ARG A 287 -9.18 -16.17 14.00
C ARG A 287 -9.49 -17.34 14.93
N TRP A 288 -8.77 -18.45 14.78
CA TRP A 288 -9.06 -19.71 15.46
C TRP A 288 -8.00 -20.19 16.46
N GLU A 289 -6.86 -19.51 16.62
CA GLU A 289 -5.80 -19.92 17.57
C GLU A 289 -6.33 -20.11 19.01
N GLU A 290 -7.30 -19.28 19.43
CA GLU A 290 -7.90 -19.33 20.77
C GLU A 290 -9.25 -20.07 20.80
N THR A 291 -9.69 -20.62 19.68
CA THR A 291 -10.98 -21.32 19.56
C THR A 291 -10.74 -22.82 19.38
N GLU A 292 -11.47 -23.66 20.11
CA GLU A 292 -11.45 -25.13 19.93
C GLU A 292 -12.19 -25.54 18.65
N LEU A 293 -11.66 -25.17 17.50
CA LEU A 293 -12.14 -25.68 16.21
C LEU A 293 -11.75 -27.16 16.05
N SER A 294 -12.64 -28.00 15.52
CA SER A 294 -12.29 -29.39 15.21
C SER A 294 -11.19 -29.42 14.13
N THR A 295 -10.34 -30.44 14.18
CA THR A 295 -9.26 -30.61 13.18
C THR A 295 -9.81 -30.70 11.76
N GLU A 296 -10.94 -31.40 11.58
CA GLU A 296 -11.59 -31.55 10.26
C GLU A 296 -11.99 -30.21 9.64
N VAL A 297 -12.54 -29.30 10.43
CA VAL A 297 -12.95 -27.98 9.94
C VAL A 297 -11.73 -27.11 9.62
N ARG A 298 -10.69 -27.14 10.47
CA ARG A 298 -9.44 -26.41 10.19
C ARG A 298 -8.79 -26.90 8.89
N ASP A 299 -8.75 -28.21 8.68
CA ASP A 299 -8.17 -28.83 7.49
C ASP A 299 -8.96 -28.45 6.23
N ASN A 300 -10.30 -28.36 6.33
CA ASN A 300 -11.16 -27.93 5.22
C ASN A 300 -10.84 -26.48 4.80
N PHE A 301 -10.84 -25.52 5.74
CA PHE A 301 -10.52 -24.13 5.41
C PHE A 301 -9.08 -23.97 4.91
N THR A 302 -8.12 -24.69 5.50
CA THR A 302 -6.73 -24.67 5.05
C THR A 302 -6.63 -25.14 3.59
N ALA A 303 -7.33 -26.22 3.23
CA ALA A 303 -7.37 -26.71 1.85
C ALA A 303 -8.01 -25.70 0.88
N MET A 304 -9.06 -24.99 1.29
CA MET A 304 -9.68 -23.93 0.49
C MET A 304 -8.69 -22.78 0.22
N LEU A 305 -7.95 -22.34 1.24
CA LEU A 305 -6.93 -21.28 1.11
C LEU A 305 -5.75 -21.68 0.24
N GLU A 306 -5.31 -22.94 0.34
CA GLU A 306 -4.26 -23.48 -0.53
C GLU A 306 -4.71 -23.52 -1.99
N ASN A 307 -5.94 -23.95 -2.26
CA ASN A 307 -6.49 -23.97 -3.61
C ASN A 307 -6.60 -22.56 -4.18
N LEU A 308 -7.13 -21.61 -3.41
CA LEU A 308 -7.19 -20.21 -3.82
C LEU A 308 -5.79 -19.65 -4.12
N SER A 309 -4.80 -19.97 -3.28
CA SER A 309 -3.40 -19.55 -3.51
C SER A 309 -2.81 -20.15 -4.80
N LYS A 310 -3.16 -21.40 -5.15
CA LYS A 310 -2.77 -22.04 -6.41
C LYS A 310 -3.41 -21.34 -7.61
N ASP A 311 -4.69 -21.00 -7.52
CA ASP A 311 -5.43 -20.33 -8.60
C ASP A 311 -4.92 -18.91 -8.84
N VAL A 312 -4.62 -18.17 -7.78
CA VAL A 312 -3.99 -16.84 -7.86
C VAL A 312 -2.62 -16.94 -8.53
N PHE A 313 -1.79 -17.91 -8.13
CA PHE A 313 -0.48 -18.11 -8.74
C PHE A 313 -0.60 -18.47 -10.23
N LEU A 314 -1.55 -19.33 -10.59
CA LEU A 314 -1.80 -19.70 -11.98
C LEU A 314 -2.26 -18.49 -12.80
N ALA A 315 -3.14 -17.65 -12.26
CA ALA A 315 -3.61 -16.44 -12.93
C ALA A 315 -2.50 -15.40 -13.16
N LEU A 316 -1.60 -15.25 -12.19
CA LEU A 316 -0.48 -14.30 -12.28
C LEU A 316 0.65 -14.78 -13.21
N THR A 317 0.91 -16.09 -13.23
CA THR A 317 2.13 -16.64 -13.85
C THR A 317 1.89 -17.48 -15.10
N GLY A 318 0.67 -17.99 -15.30
CA GLY A 318 0.33 -18.96 -16.34
C GLY A 318 0.94 -20.35 -16.11
N SER A 319 1.43 -20.64 -14.91
CA SER A 319 2.04 -21.93 -14.52
C SER A 319 1.62 -22.35 -13.12
N PHE A 320 1.77 -23.64 -12.80
CA PHE A 320 1.42 -24.15 -11.47
C PHE A 320 2.51 -23.81 -10.44
N PRO A 321 2.12 -23.57 -9.16
CA PRO A 321 3.08 -23.31 -8.09
C PRO A 321 3.89 -24.58 -7.73
N PRO A 322 4.99 -24.43 -6.95
CA PRO A 322 5.73 -25.56 -6.38
C PRO A 322 4.83 -26.46 -5.50
N GLU A 323 5.20 -27.74 -5.34
CA GLU A 323 4.45 -28.69 -4.49
C GLU A 323 4.39 -28.25 -3.03
N GLU A 324 5.44 -27.61 -2.51
CA GLU A 324 5.52 -27.10 -1.14
C GLU A 324 4.68 -25.82 -0.92
N GLY A 325 4.06 -25.27 -1.97
CA GLY A 325 3.32 -24.01 -1.90
C GLY A 325 4.23 -22.78 -1.79
N LEU A 326 3.61 -21.63 -1.51
CA LEU A 326 4.28 -20.35 -1.30
C LEU A 326 3.78 -19.75 0.01
N ASN A 327 4.65 -19.76 1.01
CA ASN A 327 4.35 -19.30 2.36
C ASN A 327 5.29 -18.15 2.73
N PHE A 328 4.75 -17.13 3.37
CA PHE A 328 5.46 -15.89 3.67
C PHE A 328 5.29 -15.51 5.13
N SER A 329 6.33 -14.95 5.74
CA SER A 329 6.18 -14.37 7.07
C SER A 329 5.27 -13.14 7.03
N VAL A 330 4.57 -12.84 8.12
CA VAL A 330 3.76 -11.61 8.22
C VAL A 330 4.59 -10.36 7.93
N ALA A 331 5.86 -10.35 8.33
CA ALA A 331 6.81 -9.27 8.03
C ALA A 331 7.06 -9.11 6.52
N ASP A 332 7.23 -10.21 5.79
CA ASP A 332 7.45 -10.18 4.34
C ASP A 332 6.18 -9.81 3.57
N THR A 333 5.01 -10.24 4.06
CA THR A 333 3.70 -9.85 3.54
C THR A 333 3.49 -8.34 3.65
N VAL A 334 3.64 -7.79 4.85
CA VAL A 334 3.42 -6.36 5.12
C VAL A 334 4.43 -5.49 4.38
N SER A 335 5.71 -5.86 4.40
CA SER A 335 6.77 -5.12 3.69
C SER A 335 6.74 -5.26 2.16
N GLY A 336 5.88 -6.13 1.62
CA GLY A 336 5.80 -6.41 0.18
C GLY A 336 6.96 -7.26 -0.36
N ARG A 337 7.85 -7.78 0.51
CA ARG A 337 8.96 -8.66 0.10
C ARG A 337 8.48 -9.98 -0.51
N PHE A 338 7.29 -10.47 -0.11
CA PHE A 338 6.70 -11.66 -0.70
C PHE A 338 6.59 -11.58 -2.24
N VAL A 339 6.37 -10.38 -2.79
CA VAL A 339 6.32 -10.16 -4.24
C VAL A 339 7.65 -10.52 -4.91
N GLN A 340 8.78 -10.17 -4.28
CA GLN A 340 10.11 -10.51 -4.80
C GLN A 340 10.34 -12.01 -4.81
N GLU A 341 9.89 -12.71 -3.76
CA GLU A 341 9.97 -14.17 -3.65
C GLU A 341 9.08 -14.89 -4.67
N CYS A 342 7.86 -14.38 -4.90
CA CYS A 342 7.00 -14.83 -5.99
C CYS A 342 7.72 -14.69 -7.35
N PHE A 343 8.30 -13.52 -7.65
CA PHE A 343 9.05 -13.32 -8.90
C PHE A 343 10.28 -14.21 -9.03
N ALA A 344 11.04 -14.40 -7.94
CA ALA A 344 12.19 -15.30 -7.92
C ALA A 344 11.76 -16.74 -8.24
N THR A 345 10.64 -17.18 -7.67
CA THR A 345 10.04 -18.50 -7.92
C THR A 345 9.63 -18.64 -9.39
N MET A 346 8.95 -17.64 -9.96
CA MET A 346 8.58 -17.59 -11.38
C MET A 346 9.80 -17.74 -12.30
N LEU A 347 10.87 -16.99 -12.04
CA LEU A 347 12.10 -17.04 -12.83
C LEU A 347 12.77 -18.43 -12.74
N SER A 348 12.73 -19.06 -11.58
CA SER A 348 13.30 -20.40 -11.38
C SER A 348 12.49 -21.47 -12.14
N ALA A 349 11.16 -21.37 -12.15
CA ALA A 349 10.27 -22.28 -12.86
C ALA A 349 10.46 -22.20 -14.40
N HIS A 350 10.60 -20.99 -14.94
CA HIS A 350 10.90 -20.79 -16.36
C HIS A 350 12.27 -21.32 -16.78
N ARG A 351 13.30 -21.24 -15.92
CA ARG A 351 14.62 -21.81 -16.21
C ARG A 351 14.60 -23.34 -16.28
N LYS A 352 13.80 -24.00 -15.43
CA LYS A 352 13.65 -25.47 -15.44
C LYS A 352 12.93 -25.96 -16.70
N THR A 353 11.97 -25.21 -17.24
CA THR A 353 11.26 -25.57 -18.48
C THR A 353 12.04 -25.25 -19.75
N GLY A 354 12.94 -24.26 -19.73
CA GLY A 354 13.81 -23.89 -20.85
C GLY A 354 15.00 -24.83 -21.11
N ASN A 355 15.46 -25.57 -20.09
CA ASN A 355 16.57 -26.53 -20.21
C ASN A 355 16.14 -27.93 -20.72
N ASN A 356 14.86 -28.11 -21.04
CA ASN A 356 14.29 -29.35 -21.58
C ASN A 356 13.91 -29.24 -23.07
N LYS A 357 14.54 -28.32 -23.82
CA LYS A 357 14.38 -28.18 -25.27
C LYS A 357 15.69 -28.32 -26.02
#